data_AF-A0A2S2NQ74-F1
#
_entry.id   AF-A0A2S2NQ74-F1
#
_cell.length_a   1.000
_cell.length_b   1.000
_cell.length_c   1.000
_cell.angle_alpha   90.00
_cell.angle_beta   90.00
_cell.angle_gamma   90.00
#
_symmetry.space_group_name_H-M   'P 1'
#
loop_
_entity.id
_entity.type
_entity.pdbx_description
1 polymer ?
#
loop_
_entity_poly.entity_id
_entity_poly.type
_entity_poly.pdbx_seq_one_letter_code
_entity_poly.pdbx_strand_id
1 'polypeptide(L)'
;MNDMDGAIRNGLSKDKNPSSIVKCYVTYVQDLPNGTERGKFLALDLGGTNFRVLLIELGENNYFHMDSEIFKVPAHIQTGKGTELFDHIAKCLAEFIKKHNLDNKKALPLGFTFSFPLRQVGLTKGYLNSWTKGFNCSGVVDEDVVRLLKDAIKRRKDLNLRLTAVLNDATGTLMSCAHKTRFSNNCFVGLIIGTGCNACYVEKVENAELFDGDKTKP
;
A
#
# COMPACT_ATOMS: atom_id res chain seq x y z
N MET A 1 -26.99 5.02 19.70
CA MET A 1 -26.12 3.91 19.26
C MET A 1 -25.51 4.37 17.95
N ASN A 2 -24.18 4.59 17.91
CA ASN A 2 -23.52 5.12 16.71
C ASN A 2 -23.59 4.05 15.61
N ASP A 3 -24.46 4.28 14.64
CA ASP A 3 -24.62 3.41 13.49
C ASP A 3 -23.37 3.50 12.60
N MET A 4 -22.67 2.38 12.44
CA MET A 4 -21.49 2.28 11.58
C MET A 4 -21.83 2.63 10.14
N ASP A 5 -23.02 2.29 9.66
CA ASP A 5 -23.48 2.64 8.31
C ASP A 5 -23.56 4.17 8.16
N GLY A 6 -24.17 4.85 9.13
CA GLY A 6 -24.18 6.32 9.18
C GLY A 6 -22.77 6.94 9.18
N ALA A 7 -21.81 6.35 9.91
CA ALA A 7 -20.43 6.82 9.94
C ALA A 7 -19.72 6.62 8.58
N ILE A 8 -19.95 5.49 7.91
CA ILE A 8 -19.42 5.20 6.58
C ILE A 8 -19.99 6.18 5.55
N ARG A 9 -21.31 6.40 5.53
CA ARG A 9 -21.95 7.37 4.63
C ARG A 9 -21.41 8.78 4.82
N ASN A 10 -21.21 9.20 6.07
CA ASN A 10 -20.59 10.49 6.37
C ASN A 10 -19.12 10.54 5.94
N GLY A 11 -18.40 9.42 6.01
CA GLY A 11 -17.03 9.28 5.52
C GLY A 11 -16.91 9.39 4.00
N LEU A 12 -17.87 8.85 3.25
CA LEU A 12 -17.87 8.90 1.79
C LEU A 12 -18.30 10.26 1.23
N SER A 13 -19.14 10.99 1.96
CA SER A 13 -19.64 12.31 1.54
C SER A 13 -18.57 13.39 1.62
N LYS A 14 -18.44 14.19 0.57
CA LYS A 14 -17.49 15.29 0.47
C LYS A 14 -17.70 16.34 1.56
N ASP A 15 -18.96 16.66 1.88
CA ASP A 15 -19.31 17.71 2.84
C ASP A 15 -19.09 17.26 4.30
N LYS A 16 -19.35 15.99 4.59
CA LYS A 16 -19.30 15.46 5.97
C LYS A 16 -17.96 14.82 6.33
N ASN A 17 -17.17 14.37 5.35
CA ASN A 17 -15.88 13.70 5.56
C ASN A 17 -14.93 14.46 6.51
N PRO A 18 -14.77 15.80 6.42
CA PRO A 18 -13.87 16.53 7.32
C PRO A 18 -14.18 16.28 8.80
N SER A 19 -15.47 16.21 9.16
CA SER A 19 -15.95 15.94 10.52
C SER A 19 -16.18 14.45 10.85
N SER A 20 -16.15 13.56 9.86
CA SER A 20 -16.41 12.13 10.09
C SER A 20 -15.28 11.46 10.86
N ILE A 21 -15.64 10.57 11.79
CA ILE A 21 -14.70 9.71 12.52
C ILE A 21 -14.19 8.54 11.66
N VAL A 22 -15.00 8.05 10.72
CA VAL A 22 -14.61 7.04 9.73
C VAL A 22 -14.37 7.79 8.42
N LYS A 23 -13.13 7.83 7.97
CA LYS A 23 -12.71 8.68 6.84
C LYS A 23 -12.97 8.08 5.47
N CYS A 24 -13.20 6.77 5.35
CA CYS A 24 -13.40 6.07 4.08
C CYS A 24 -12.44 6.53 2.96
N TYR A 25 -11.14 6.57 3.24
CA TYR A 25 -10.17 7.07 2.28
C TYR A 25 -10.19 6.27 0.97
N VAL A 26 -10.23 6.98 -0.15
CA VAL A 26 -10.23 6.37 -1.48
C VAL A 26 -8.85 5.78 -1.79
N THR A 27 -8.82 4.54 -2.27
CA THR A 27 -7.58 3.78 -2.55
C THR A 27 -7.09 3.92 -3.98
N TYR A 28 -7.93 4.42 -4.88
CA TYR A 28 -7.71 4.51 -6.33
C TYR A 28 -7.56 3.15 -7.05
N VAL A 29 -7.87 2.04 -6.37
CA VAL A 29 -7.95 0.70 -6.98
C VAL A 29 -9.41 0.45 -7.36
N GLN A 30 -9.69 0.39 -8.66
CA GLN A 30 -11.06 0.23 -9.18
C GLN A 30 -11.37 -1.21 -9.61
N ASP A 31 -10.37 -1.91 -10.13
CA ASP A 31 -10.54 -3.25 -10.69
C ASP A 31 -10.03 -4.31 -9.71
N LEU A 32 -10.86 -5.32 -9.43
CA LEU A 32 -10.43 -6.54 -8.75
C LEU A 32 -9.62 -7.43 -9.71
N PRO A 33 -8.73 -8.28 -9.19
CA PRO A 33 -7.93 -9.15 -10.04
C PRO A 33 -8.81 -10.15 -10.80
N ASN A 34 -8.54 -10.32 -12.08
CA ASN A 34 -9.34 -11.18 -12.98
C ASN A 34 -8.57 -12.39 -13.51
N GLY A 35 -7.30 -12.55 -13.14
CA GLY A 35 -6.46 -13.67 -13.56
C GLY A 35 -5.73 -13.46 -14.88
N THR A 36 -5.82 -12.28 -15.49
CA THR A 36 -5.04 -11.88 -16.67
C THR A 36 -3.72 -11.20 -16.31
N GLU A 37 -3.46 -10.97 -15.02
CA GLU A 37 -2.25 -10.31 -14.53
C GLU A 37 -1.02 -11.17 -14.80
N ARG A 38 0.02 -10.58 -15.38
CA ARG A 38 1.29 -11.26 -15.71
C ARG A 38 2.47 -10.38 -15.36
N GLY A 39 3.59 -11.00 -15.06
CA GLY A 39 4.88 -10.34 -14.89
C GLY A 39 5.46 -10.51 -13.49
N LYS A 40 6.56 -9.80 -13.28
CA LYS A 40 7.38 -9.82 -12.06
C LYS A 40 7.26 -8.48 -11.35
N PHE A 41 6.86 -8.53 -10.08
CA PHE A 41 6.55 -7.37 -9.26
C PHE A 41 7.31 -7.47 -7.95
N LEU A 42 7.85 -6.34 -7.50
CA LEU A 42 8.31 -6.19 -6.14
C LEU A 42 7.16 -5.61 -5.30
N ALA A 43 7.05 -6.05 -4.06
CA ALA A 43 6.17 -5.45 -3.07
C ALA A 43 6.93 -5.16 -1.78
N LEU A 44 6.59 -4.05 -1.15
CA LEU A 44 7.01 -3.68 0.19
C LEU A 44 5.82 -3.78 1.12
N ASP A 45 6.05 -4.30 2.32
CA ASP A 45 5.08 -4.23 3.40
C ASP A 45 5.77 -3.64 4.63
N LEU A 46 5.50 -2.36 4.89
CA LEU A 46 5.95 -1.68 6.09
C LEU A 46 4.81 -1.67 7.12
N GLY A 47 4.86 -2.65 8.03
CA GLY A 47 3.97 -2.77 9.17
C GLY A 47 4.60 -2.32 10.49
N GLY A 48 3.93 -2.63 11.60
CA GLY A 48 4.36 -2.23 12.94
C GLY A 48 5.59 -2.99 13.45
N THR A 49 5.67 -4.29 13.20
CA THR A 49 6.69 -5.16 13.80
C THR A 49 7.79 -5.57 12.82
N ASN A 50 7.43 -5.75 11.55
CA ASN A 50 8.32 -6.29 10.54
C ASN A 50 8.18 -5.48 9.25
N PHE A 51 9.31 -5.20 8.61
CA PHE A 51 9.36 -4.72 7.25
C PHE A 51 9.64 -5.90 6.33
N ARG A 52 8.84 -6.09 5.28
CA ARG A 52 8.99 -7.20 4.34
C ARG A 52 9.20 -6.69 2.92
N VAL A 53 10.12 -7.33 2.21
CA VAL A 53 10.26 -7.20 0.76
C VAL A 53 9.81 -8.51 0.13
N LEU A 54 9.01 -8.44 -0.92
CA LEU A 54 8.48 -9.59 -1.64
C LEU A 54 8.80 -9.49 -3.12
N LEU A 55 9.08 -10.63 -3.73
CA LEU A 55 9.05 -10.84 -5.17
C LEU A 55 7.80 -11.65 -5.50
N ILE A 56 6.96 -11.15 -6.39
CA ILE A 56 5.76 -11.82 -6.85
C ILE A 56 5.88 -12.01 -8.36
N GLU A 57 5.73 -13.24 -8.83
CA GLU A 57 5.69 -13.58 -10.25
C GLU A 57 4.34 -14.20 -10.59
N LEU A 58 3.64 -13.57 -11.54
CA LEU A 58 2.35 -14.00 -12.05
C LEU A 58 2.50 -14.41 -13.52
N GLY A 59 1.96 -15.57 -13.88
CA GLY A 59 2.11 -16.14 -15.22
C GLY A 59 0.83 -16.77 -15.76
N GLU A 60 0.95 -17.38 -16.94
CA GLU A 60 -0.14 -18.11 -17.57
C GLU A 60 -0.52 -19.36 -16.78
N ASN A 61 -1.69 -19.93 -17.06
CA ASN A 61 -2.17 -21.17 -16.44
C ASN A 61 -2.14 -21.14 -14.90
N ASN A 62 -2.44 -19.98 -14.32
CA ASN A 62 -2.44 -19.75 -12.87
C ASN A 62 -1.05 -19.89 -12.21
N TYR A 63 0.03 -19.74 -12.97
CA TYR A 63 1.37 -19.69 -12.40
C TYR A 63 1.50 -18.54 -11.40
N PHE A 64 1.95 -18.88 -10.20
CA PHE A 64 2.17 -17.97 -9.09
C PHE A 64 3.42 -18.40 -8.34
N HIS A 65 4.38 -17.49 -8.20
CA HIS A 65 5.56 -17.66 -7.35
C HIS A 65 5.73 -16.45 -6.44
N MET A 66 6.16 -16.71 -5.21
CA MET A 66 6.38 -15.66 -4.21
C MET A 66 7.58 -15.98 -3.34
N ASP A 67 8.58 -15.09 -3.38
CA ASP A 67 9.68 -15.07 -2.41
C ASP A 67 9.52 -13.86 -1.48
N SER A 68 9.96 -13.98 -0.23
CA SER A 68 9.92 -12.84 0.70
C SER A 68 11.04 -12.88 1.72
N GLU A 69 11.48 -11.71 2.15
CA GLU A 69 12.43 -11.54 3.24
C GLU A 69 11.93 -10.50 4.24
N ILE A 70 12.17 -10.80 5.52
CA ILE A 70 11.85 -9.90 6.62
C ILE A 70 13.13 -9.17 7.03
N PHE A 71 13.04 -7.85 7.05
CA PHE A 71 14.07 -6.95 7.52
C PHE A 71 13.60 -6.31 8.82
N LYS A 72 14.51 -6.22 9.79
CA LYS A 72 14.26 -5.46 11.02
C LYS A 72 14.39 -3.98 10.73
N VAL A 73 13.47 -3.18 11.27
CA VAL A 73 13.63 -1.73 11.37
C VAL A 73 14.10 -1.43 12.80
N PRO A 74 15.35 -0.99 13.00
CA PRO A 74 15.85 -0.65 14.33
C PRO A 74 14.97 0.40 15.02
N ALA A 75 14.80 0.29 16.34
CA ALA A 75 13.94 1.21 17.11
C ALA A 75 14.33 2.69 16.96
N HIS A 76 15.63 2.99 16.88
CA HIS A 76 16.12 4.36 16.64
C HIS A 76 15.76 4.88 15.24
N ILE A 77 15.57 4.01 14.24
CA ILE A 77 15.09 4.39 12.91
C ILE A 77 13.57 4.60 12.92
N GLN A 78 12.82 3.80 13.67
CA GLN A 78 11.35 3.94 13.81
C GLN A 78 10.92 5.28 14.45
N THR A 79 11.82 5.91 15.20
CA THR A 79 11.58 7.16 15.94
C THR A 79 12.54 8.29 15.52
N GLY A 80 13.33 8.06 14.47
CA GLY A 80 14.37 8.97 13.99
C GLY A 80 13.86 9.97 12.94
N LYS A 81 14.68 10.25 11.93
CA LYS A 81 14.28 11.09 10.79
C LYS A 81 13.61 10.25 9.72
N GLY A 82 12.62 10.83 9.03
CA GLY A 82 11.98 10.21 7.88
C GLY A 82 13.00 9.77 6.82
N THR A 83 13.98 10.61 6.52
CA THR A 83 15.05 10.29 5.57
C THR A 83 15.80 9.00 5.92
N GLU A 84 16.08 8.76 7.20
CA GLU A 84 16.77 7.56 7.69
C GLU A 84 15.90 6.31 7.53
N LEU A 85 14.59 6.41 7.81
CA LEU A 85 13.64 5.33 7.58
C LEU A 85 13.58 4.93 6.10
N PHE A 86 13.40 5.90 5.20
CA PHE A 86 13.29 5.61 3.77
C PHE A 86 14.63 5.15 3.17
N ASP A 87 15.77 5.64 3.67
CA ASP A 87 17.09 5.14 3.28
C ASP A 87 17.32 3.70 3.74
N HIS A 88 16.84 3.33 4.92
CA HIS A 88 16.86 1.94 5.41
C HIS A 88 16.01 1.02 4.52
N ILE A 89 14.78 1.45 4.16
CA ILE A 89 13.92 0.71 3.23
C ILE A 89 14.61 0.52 1.87
N ALA A 90 15.22 1.58 1.32
CA ALA A 90 15.95 1.51 0.06
C ALA A 90 17.19 0.58 0.14
N LYS A 91 17.89 0.56 1.28
CA LYS A 91 18.99 -0.38 1.51
C LYS A 91 18.51 -1.84 1.47
N CYS A 92 17.47 -2.17 2.21
CA CYS A 92 16.91 -3.52 2.24
C CYS A 92 16.39 -3.98 0.87
N LEU A 93 15.79 -3.08 0.08
CA LEU A 93 15.43 -3.35 -1.32
C LEU A 93 16.65 -3.76 -2.15
N ALA A 94 17.76 -3.03 -2.03
CA ALA A 94 18.98 -3.32 -2.79
C ALA A 94 19.60 -4.66 -2.38
N GLU A 95 19.60 -4.97 -1.08
CA GLU A 95 20.04 -6.26 -0.55
C GLU A 95 19.21 -7.41 -1.11
N PHE A 96 17.88 -7.28 -1.09
CA PHE A 96 16.94 -8.28 -1.63
C PHE A 96 17.15 -8.49 -3.14
N ILE A 97 17.19 -7.41 -3.93
CA ILE A 97 17.39 -7.47 -5.39
C ILE A 97 18.71 -8.15 -5.75
N LYS A 98 19.79 -7.81 -5.04
CA LYS A 98 21.10 -8.42 -5.24
C LYS A 98 21.08 -9.90 -4.89
N LYS A 99 20.49 -10.28 -3.76
CA LYS A 99 20.43 -11.68 -3.29
C LYS A 99 19.61 -12.58 -4.23
N HIS A 100 18.50 -12.07 -4.75
CA HIS A 100 17.66 -12.79 -5.70
C HIS A 100 18.15 -12.68 -7.16
N ASN A 101 19.32 -12.06 -7.41
CA ASN A 101 19.89 -11.86 -8.74
C ASN A 101 18.88 -11.26 -9.75
N LEU A 102 18.06 -10.31 -9.30
CA LEU A 102 17.02 -9.74 -10.14
C LEU A 102 17.64 -8.80 -11.17
N ASP A 103 17.22 -8.94 -12.43
CA ASP A 103 17.67 -8.05 -13.50
C ASP A 103 17.11 -6.63 -13.26
N ASN A 104 18.00 -5.77 -12.78
CA ASN A 104 17.73 -4.38 -12.46
C ASN A 104 18.09 -3.45 -13.63
N LYS A 105 18.34 -3.98 -14.85
CA LYS A 105 18.56 -3.17 -16.06
C LYS A 105 17.27 -2.47 -16.50
N LYS A 106 16.13 -3.15 -16.35
CA LYS A 106 14.80 -2.58 -16.56
C LYS A 106 14.18 -2.21 -15.23
N ALA A 107 13.40 -1.13 -15.21
CA ALA A 107 12.76 -0.66 -13.99
C ALA A 107 11.73 -1.68 -13.49
N LEU A 108 12.00 -2.32 -12.35
CA LEU A 108 11.08 -3.30 -11.76
C LEU A 108 9.86 -2.58 -11.15
N PRO A 109 8.62 -3.02 -11.45
CA PRO A 109 7.42 -2.48 -10.81
C PRO A 109 7.45 -2.71 -9.30
N LEU A 110 7.14 -1.68 -8.52
CA LEU A 110 7.12 -1.72 -7.06
C LEU A 110 5.77 -1.28 -6.50
N GLY A 111 5.09 -2.17 -5.80
CA GLY A 111 3.96 -1.84 -4.92
C GLY A 111 4.44 -1.52 -3.51
N PHE A 112 3.94 -0.43 -2.93
CA PHE A 112 4.31 -0.01 -1.57
C PHE A 112 3.11 -0.12 -0.62
N THR A 113 3.02 -1.23 0.11
CA THR A 113 2.05 -1.37 1.21
C THR A 113 2.59 -0.60 2.42
N PHE A 114 1.96 0.53 2.69
CA PHE A 114 2.30 1.45 3.77
C PHE A 114 1.16 1.45 4.79
N SER A 115 1.33 0.65 5.84
CA SER A 115 0.26 0.23 6.75
C SER A 115 0.01 1.25 7.87
N PHE A 116 -0.15 2.52 7.51
CA PHE A 116 -0.45 3.65 8.39
C PHE A 116 -1.63 4.46 7.82
N PRO A 117 -2.30 5.29 8.63
CA PRO A 117 -3.29 6.23 8.14
C PRO A 117 -2.74 7.09 6.99
N LEU A 118 -3.22 6.85 5.78
CA LEU A 118 -2.71 7.42 4.53
C LEU A 118 -3.85 8.08 3.76
N ARG A 119 -3.69 9.36 3.42
CA ARG A 119 -4.59 10.07 2.50
C ARG A 119 -4.02 9.99 1.09
N GLN A 120 -4.58 9.10 0.28
CA GLN A 120 -4.18 8.98 -1.13
C GLN A 120 -4.84 10.06 -1.98
N VAL A 121 -4.14 10.51 -3.02
CA VAL A 121 -4.64 11.42 -4.06
C VAL A 121 -4.31 10.87 -5.45
N GLY A 122 -4.20 9.54 -5.53
CA GLY A 122 -3.80 8.77 -6.70
C GLY A 122 -3.12 7.47 -6.30
N LEU A 123 -2.95 6.55 -7.26
CA LEU A 123 -2.25 5.28 -7.04
C LEU A 123 -0.80 5.48 -6.61
N THR A 124 -0.11 6.51 -7.11
CA THR A 124 1.32 6.75 -6.83
C THR A 124 1.57 8.03 -6.02
N LYS A 125 0.60 8.43 -5.20
CA LYS A 125 0.72 9.63 -4.36
C LYS A 125 -0.13 9.51 -3.10
N GLY A 126 0.50 9.63 -1.93
CA GLY A 126 -0.22 9.53 -0.67
C GLY A 126 0.50 10.22 0.48
N TYR A 127 -0.25 10.93 1.29
CA TYR A 127 0.25 11.70 2.42
C TYR A 127 0.00 10.97 3.73
N LEU A 128 1.03 10.81 4.55
CA LEU A 128 0.86 10.23 5.88
C LEU A 128 0.05 11.19 6.76
N ASN A 129 -1.05 10.72 7.35
CA ASN A 129 -1.86 11.53 8.26
C ASN A 129 -1.30 11.54 9.69
N SER A 130 -0.87 10.39 10.18
CA SER A 130 -0.38 10.25 11.56
C SER A 130 0.35 8.93 11.72
N TRP A 131 1.44 8.93 12.48
CA TRP A 131 2.09 7.68 12.85
C TRP A 131 1.27 6.86 13.84
N THR A 132 1.42 5.54 13.77
CA THR A 132 0.84 4.57 14.70
C THR A 132 1.85 3.45 14.95
N LYS A 133 1.48 2.41 15.72
CA LYS A 133 2.27 1.16 15.83
C LYS A 133 3.72 1.38 16.33
N GLY A 134 3.97 2.42 17.13
CA GLY A 134 5.27 2.73 17.70
C GLY A 134 6.23 3.53 16.80
N PHE A 135 5.83 3.81 15.55
CA PHE A 135 6.59 4.71 14.68
C PHE A 135 6.35 6.17 15.10
N ASN A 136 7.37 7.01 14.92
CA ASN A 136 7.27 8.45 15.14
C ASN A 136 8.40 9.21 14.39
N CYS A 137 8.59 8.92 13.10
CA CYS A 137 9.66 9.57 12.34
C CYS A 137 9.33 11.03 12.02
N SER A 138 10.27 11.93 12.29
CA SER A 138 10.13 13.36 11.97
C SER A 138 10.18 13.62 10.45
N GLY A 139 9.43 14.62 9.97
CA GLY A 139 9.43 15.02 8.56
C GLY A 139 8.75 14.04 7.60
N VAL A 140 7.75 13.29 8.09
CA VAL A 140 6.95 12.35 7.26
C VAL A 140 5.45 12.62 7.35
N VAL A 141 4.94 13.06 8.50
CA VAL A 141 3.52 13.46 8.62
C VAL A 141 3.26 14.60 7.65
N ASP A 142 2.13 14.53 6.96
CA ASP A 142 1.69 15.40 5.86
C ASP A 142 2.58 15.41 4.61
N GLU A 143 3.58 14.52 4.54
CA GLU A 143 4.46 14.38 3.38
C GLU A 143 4.07 13.21 2.48
N ASP A 144 4.37 13.35 1.18
CA ASP A 144 4.14 12.29 0.19
C ASP A 144 5.13 11.13 0.38
N VAL A 145 4.66 10.02 0.94
CA VAL A 145 5.51 8.85 1.26
C VAL A 145 6.05 8.18 0.00
N VAL A 146 5.37 8.32 -1.15
CA VAL A 146 5.86 7.82 -2.44
C VAL A 146 7.04 8.65 -2.91
N ARG A 147 6.97 9.98 -2.78
CA ARG A 147 8.09 10.88 -3.05
C ARG A 147 9.28 10.57 -2.14
N LEU A 148 9.06 10.42 -0.83
CA LEU A 148 10.13 10.11 0.13
C LEU A 148 10.86 8.81 -0.21
N LEU A 149 10.12 7.76 -0.59
CA LEU A 149 10.71 6.50 -1.04
C LEU A 149 11.44 6.64 -2.39
N LYS A 150 10.87 7.37 -3.36
CA LYS A 150 11.54 7.68 -4.63
C LYS A 150 12.86 8.41 -4.42
N ASP A 151 12.88 9.41 -3.53
CA ASP A 151 14.08 10.18 -3.21
C ASP A 151 15.16 9.27 -2.58
N ALA A 152 14.78 8.36 -1.68
CA ALA A 152 15.69 7.37 -1.09
C ALA A 152 16.25 6.40 -2.13
N ILE A 153 15.39 5.90 -3.04
CA ILE A 153 15.82 5.05 -4.15
C ILE A 153 16.79 5.81 -5.07
N LYS A 154 16.50 7.08 -5.39
CA LYS A 154 17.36 7.91 -6.25
C LYS A 154 18.71 8.25 -5.64
N ARG A 155 18.79 8.39 -4.30
CA ARG A 155 20.08 8.54 -3.59
C ARG A 155 20.97 7.31 -3.77
N ARG A 156 20.37 6.15 -4.03
CA ARG A 156 21.09 4.93 -4.40
C ARG A 156 21.36 4.87 -5.90
N LYS A 157 22.53 4.36 -6.27
CA LYS A 157 22.93 4.17 -7.68
C LYS A 157 22.70 2.73 -8.18
N ASP A 158 22.31 1.83 -7.29
CA ASP A 158 22.17 0.40 -7.52
C ASP A 158 20.71 -0.07 -7.55
N LEU A 159 19.74 0.86 -7.65
CA LEU A 159 18.31 0.58 -7.74
C LEU A 159 17.68 1.22 -8.98
N ASN A 160 16.91 0.43 -9.74
CA ASN A 160 16.10 0.91 -10.84
C ASN A 160 14.67 0.40 -10.66
N LEU A 161 13.85 1.17 -9.95
CA LEU A 161 12.52 0.76 -9.52
C LEU A 161 11.47 1.76 -10.00
N ARG A 162 10.32 1.26 -10.44
CA ARG A 162 9.16 2.05 -10.82
C ARG A 162 8.06 1.84 -9.80
N LEU A 163 7.85 2.82 -8.92
CA LEU A 163 6.74 2.79 -7.98
C LEU A 163 5.42 2.90 -8.75
N THR A 164 4.59 1.87 -8.67
CA THR A 164 3.33 1.76 -9.40
C THR A 164 2.11 1.97 -8.53
N ALA A 165 2.21 1.68 -7.23
CA ALA A 165 1.12 1.88 -6.30
C ALA A 165 1.64 2.10 -4.87
N VAL A 166 0.92 2.89 -4.08
CA VAL A 166 0.92 2.87 -2.62
C VAL A 166 -0.44 2.39 -2.15
N LEU A 167 -0.48 1.53 -1.14
CA LEU A 167 -1.70 0.93 -0.64
C LEU A 167 -1.63 0.75 0.88
N ASN A 168 -2.79 0.71 1.53
CA ASN A 168 -2.91 0.26 2.91
C ASN A 168 -2.88 -1.28 3.01
N ASP A 169 -2.54 -1.83 4.18
CA ASP A 169 -2.57 -3.27 4.46
C ASP A 169 -3.93 -3.91 4.18
N ALA A 170 -5.03 -3.30 4.62
CA ALA A 170 -6.37 -3.84 4.36
C ALA A 170 -6.65 -3.98 2.86
N THR A 171 -6.25 -2.99 2.04
CA THR A 171 -6.38 -3.03 0.58
C THR A 171 -5.51 -4.12 -0.03
N GLY A 172 -4.26 -4.25 0.42
CA GLY A 172 -3.38 -5.35 0.00
C GLY A 172 -3.96 -6.73 0.34
N THR A 173 -4.57 -6.88 1.52
CA THR A 173 -5.25 -8.10 1.95
C THR A 173 -6.45 -8.43 1.08
N LEU A 174 -7.31 -7.44 0.79
CA LEU A 174 -8.43 -7.60 -0.15
C LEU A 174 -7.93 -8.07 -1.51
N MET A 175 -6.97 -7.37 -2.11
CA MET A 175 -6.47 -7.69 -3.45
C MET A 175 -5.79 -9.07 -3.52
N SER A 176 -5.04 -9.45 -2.50
CA SER A 176 -4.43 -10.78 -2.41
C SER A 176 -5.48 -11.89 -2.31
N CYS A 177 -6.52 -11.68 -1.50
CA CYS A 177 -7.61 -12.65 -1.36
C CYS A 177 -8.48 -12.73 -2.63
N ALA A 178 -8.82 -11.59 -3.21
CA ALA A 178 -9.55 -11.49 -4.47
C ALA A 178 -8.78 -12.17 -5.61
N HIS A 179 -7.46 -12.00 -5.70
CA HIS A 179 -6.65 -12.75 -6.67
C HIS A 179 -6.72 -14.26 -6.45
N LYS A 180 -6.60 -14.75 -5.20
CA LYS A 180 -6.70 -16.19 -4.91
C LYS A 180 -8.08 -16.76 -5.21
N THR A 181 -9.13 -15.97 -5.02
CA THR A 181 -10.54 -16.35 -5.20
C THR A 181 -11.16 -15.80 -6.48
N ARG A 182 -10.34 -15.36 -7.44
CA ARG A 182 -10.77 -14.69 -8.69
C ARG A 182 -11.76 -15.47 -9.56
N PHE A 183 -11.84 -16.79 -9.38
CA PHE A 183 -12.81 -17.62 -10.11
C PHE A 183 -14.16 -17.74 -9.39
N SER A 184 -14.24 -17.37 -8.12
CA SER A 184 -15.49 -17.31 -7.36
C SER A 184 -16.06 -15.90 -7.22
N ASN A 185 -15.29 -14.84 -7.53
CA ASN A 185 -15.74 -13.44 -7.52
C ASN A 185 -16.48 -12.98 -6.24
N ASN A 186 -16.08 -13.52 -5.08
CA ASN A 186 -16.81 -13.32 -3.81
C ASN A 186 -16.02 -12.54 -2.75
N CYS A 187 -14.89 -11.91 -3.10
CA CYS A 187 -14.07 -11.17 -2.14
C CYS A 187 -14.15 -9.66 -2.39
N PHE A 188 -14.93 -8.96 -1.57
CA PHE A 188 -15.17 -7.51 -1.66
C PHE A 188 -14.75 -6.75 -0.41
N VAL A 189 -14.26 -7.42 0.63
CA VAL A 189 -13.86 -6.83 1.91
C VAL A 189 -12.50 -7.38 2.34
N GLY A 190 -11.60 -6.48 2.71
CA GLY A 190 -10.35 -6.80 3.41
C GLY A 190 -10.44 -6.35 4.86
N LEU A 191 -10.09 -7.23 5.79
CA LEU A 191 -10.16 -6.97 7.23
C LEU A 191 -8.83 -7.32 7.89
N ILE A 192 -8.30 -6.38 8.66
CA ILE A 192 -7.10 -6.55 9.50
C ILE A 192 -7.55 -6.58 10.95
N ILE A 193 -7.25 -7.68 11.65
CA ILE A 193 -7.40 -7.81 13.10
C ILE A 193 -6.04 -8.21 13.67
N GLY A 194 -5.30 -7.23 14.20
CA GLY A 194 -3.97 -7.44 14.77
C GLY A 194 -3.61 -6.36 15.78
N THR A 195 -2.38 -5.83 15.73
CA THR A 195 -1.96 -4.68 16.57
C THR A 195 -2.90 -3.47 16.43
N GLY A 196 -3.56 -3.34 15.27
CA GLY A 196 -4.70 -2.46 15.06
C GLY A 196 -5.84 -3.20 14.36
N CYS A 197 -7.00 -2.55 14.27
CA CYS A 197 -8.14 -3.01 13.50
C CYS A 197 -8.39 -2.03 12.34
N ASN A 198 -8.48 -2.54 11.11
CA ASN A 198 -8.82 -1.73 9.94
C ASN A 198 -9.58 -2.58 8.91
N ALA A 199 -10.42 -1.95 8.10
CA ALA A 199 -11.12 -2.60 7.01
C ALA A 199 -11.08 -1.75 5.75
N CYS A 200 -11.15 -2.42 4.60
CA CYS A 200 -11.45 -1.80 3.31
C CYS A 200 -12.50 -2.65 2.61
N TYR A 201 -13.22 -2.05 1.66
CA TYR A 201 -14.20 -2.75 0.86
C TYR A 201 -14.32 -2.10 -0.52
N VAL A 202 -14.92 -2.84 -1.45
CA VAL A 202 -15.29 -2.31 -2.77
C VAL A 202 -16.59 -1.51 -2.63
N GLU A 203 -16.52 -0.22 -2.94
CA GLU A 203 -17.65 0.70 -2.93
C GLU A 203 -17.96 1.12 -4.37
N LYS A 204 -19.22 1.45 -4.64
CA LYS A 204 -19.62 2.05 -5.91
C LYS A 204 -19.05 3.46 -6.03
N VAL A 205 -18.49 3.79 -7.20
CA VAL A 205 -17.97 5.14 -7.47
C VAL A 205 -19.00 6.25 -7.22
N GLU A 206 -20.30 6.01 -7.48
CA GLU A 206 -21.37 7.00 -7.24
C GLU A 206 -21.51 7.42 -5.76
N ASN A 207 -21.15 6.54 -4.83
CA ASN A 207 -21.23 6.81 -3.40
C ASN A 207 -19.97 7.54 -2.87
N ALA A 208 -18.81 7.35 -3.53
CA ALA A 208 -17.54 7.91 -3.11
C ALA A 208 -17.34 9.34 -3.66
N GLU A 209 -18.02 10.33 -3.07
CA GLU A 209 -18.02 11.73 -3.54
C GLU A 209 -16.62 12.39 -3.57
N LEU A 210 -15.67 11.85 -2.81
CA LEU A 210 -14.27 12.28 -2.79
C LEU A 210 -13.42 11.70 -3.92
N PHE A 211 -13.92 10.69 -4.66
CA PHE A 211 -13.20 10.13 -5.79
C PHE A 211 -13.23 11.07 -7.00
N ASP A 212 -12.03 11.42 -7.45
CA ASP A 212 -11.77 12.35 -8.55
C ASP A 212 -11.18 11.66 -9.79
N GLY A 213 -11.15 10.33 -9.82
CA GLY A 213 -10.68 9.53 -10.96
C GLY A 213 -11.75 9.21 -12.00
N ASP A 214 -11.48 8.19 -12.81
CA ASP A 214 -12.38 7.75 -13.89
C ASP A 214 -13.68 7.14 -13.33
N LYS A 215 -14.80 7.81 -13.56
CA LYS A 215 -16.12 7.39 -13.07
C LYS A 215 -16.87 6.44 -14.01
N THR A 216 -16.24 6.03 -15.12
CA THR A 216 -16.85 5.09 -16.08
C THR A 216 -16.68 3.63 -15.67
N LYS A 217 -15.84 3.36 -14.67
CA LYS A 217 -15.64 2.04 -14.05
C LYS A 217 -16.40 1.94 -12.72
N PRO A 218 -16.77 0.71 -12.28
CA PRO A 218 -17.49 0.46 -11.03
C PRO A 218 -16.83 1.09 -9.80
#